data_AF-A0A348YMJ0-F1
#
_entry.id   AF-A0A348YMJ0-F1
#
_cell.length_a   1.000
_cell.length_b   1.000
_cell.length_c   1.000
_cell.angle_alpha   90.00
_cell.angle_beta   90.00
_cell.angle_gamma   90.00
#
_symmetry.space_group_name_H-M   'P 1'
#
loop_
_entity.id
_entity.type
_entity.pdbx_description
1 polymer ?
#
loop_
_entity_poly.entity_id
_entity_poly.type
_entity_poly.pdbx_seq_one_letter_code
_entity_poly.pdbx_strand_id
1 'polypeptide(L)'
;MGRFVLSQVNSGVVFNLKAGNNEIIATSQVYASQENCLKGIESIRKIAPIAKLEDRTVDDIVEVTNPKVEIFKDVKGEFRFRLKA
;
A
#
# COMPACT_ATOMS: atom_id res chain seq x y z
N MET A 1 -7.80 1.77 -16.84
CA MET A 1 -6.78 0.84 -16.28
C MET A 1 -5.98 1.60 -15.22
N GLY A 2 -5.71 0.98 -14.07
CA GLY A 2 -4.90 1.62 -13.01
C GLY A 2 -3.41 1.69 -13.39
N ARG A 3 -2.67 2.62 -12.78
CA ARG A 3 -1.23 2.82 -13.07
C ARG A 3 -0.45 3.31 -11.85
N PHE A 4 0.84 2.98 -11.82
CA PHE A 4 1.77 3.58 -10.86
C PHE A 4 2.32 4.90 -11.40
N VAL A 5 2.42 5.89 -10.52
CA VAL A 5 3.00 7.21 -10.82
C VAL A 5 4.06 7.53 -9.77
N LEU A 6 5.30 7.75 -10.20
CA LEU A 6 6.36 8.22 -9.31
C LEU A 6 6.19 9.71 -9.02
N SER A 7 6.50 10.12 -7.79
CA SER A 7 6.44 11.52 -7.37
C SER A 7 7.62 11.83 -6.46
N GLN A 8 8.25 12.98 -6.69
CA GLN A 8 9.35 13.49 -5.87
C GLN A 8 8.77 14.23 -4.66
N VAL A 9 9.34 13.96 -3.49
CA VAL A 9 9.05 14.67 -2.24
C VAL A 9 10.36 15.17 -1.64
N ASN A 10 10.30 16.10 -0.69
CA ASN A 10 11.50 16.73 -0.12
C ASN A 10 12.52 15.73 0.43
N SER A 11 12.07 14.56 0.90
CA SER A 11 12.89 13.53 1.51
C SER A 11 13.20 12.33 0.59
N GLY A 12 12.81 12.35 -0.68
CA GLY A 12 13.07 11.26 -1.62
C GLY A 12 11.97 11.05 -2.66
N VAL A 13 11.72 9.79 -3.02
CA VAL A 13 10.77 9.39 -4.07
C VAL A 13 9.67 8.51 -3.47
N VAL A 14 8.43 8.74 -3.86
CA VAL A 14 7.30 7.84 -3.58
C VAL A 14 6.68 7.35 -4.89
N PHE A 15 5.94 6.25 -4.82
CA PHE A 15 5.02 5.87 -5.88
C PHE A 15 3.57 5.93 -5.38
N ASN A 16 2.69 6.36 -6.27
CA ASN A 16 1.25 6.41 -6.07
C ASN A 16 0.58 5.41 -7.01
N LEU A 17 -0.30 4.56 -6.49
CA LEU A 17 -1.21 3.77 -7.30
C LEU A 17 -2.45 4.61 -7.60
N LYS A 18 -2.70 4.86 -8.89
CA LYS A 18 -3.89 5.56 -9.36
C LYS A 18 -4.90 4.57 -9.94
N ALA A 19 -6.15 4.72 -9.54
CA ALA A 19 -7.28 4.01 -10.12
C ALA A 19 -7.60 4.53 -11.54
N GLY A 20 -8.54 3.86 -12.23
CA GLY A 20 -8.94 4.21 -13.60
C GLY A 20 -9.54 5.61 -13.73
N ASN A 21 -10.08 6.15 -12.63
CA ASN A 21 -10.62 7.51 -12.51
C ASN A 21 -9.56 8.56 -12.11
N ASN A 22 -8.26 8.21 -12.13
CA ASN A 22 -7.12 9.05 -11.74
C ASN A 22 -6.99 9.39 -10.24
N GLU A 23 -7.86 8.86 -9.38
CA GLU A 23 -7.72 9.03 -7.93
C GLU A 23 -6.58 8.18 -7.38
N ILE A 24 -5.86 8.71 -6.40
CA ILE A 24 -4.80 7.98 -5.69
C ILE A 24 -5.47 7.07 -4.67
N ILE A 25 -5.25 5.76 -4.81
CA ILE A 25 -5.81 4.75 -3.90
C ILE A 25 -4.77 4.18 -2.93
N ALA A 26 -3.48 4.31 -3.24
CA ALA A 26 -2.40 3.94 -2.32
C ALA A 26 -1.14 4.78 -2.60
N THR A 27 -0.40 5.09 -1.54
CA THR A 27 0.87 5.80 -1.58
C THR A 27 1.91 4.99 -0.82
N SER A 28 3.10 4.82 -1.40
CA SER A 28 4.19 4.11 -0.75
C SER A 28 4.83 4.92 0.39
N GLN A 29 5.65 4.27 1.21
CA GLN A 29 6.68 4.99 1.97
C GLN A 29 7.62 5.79 1.06
N VAL A 30 8.35 6.73 1.65
CA VAL A 30 9.43 7.46 0.96
C VAL A 30 10.64 6.55 0.79
N TYR A 31 11.15 6.47 -0.44
CA TYR A 31 12.39 5.81 -0.79
C TYR A 31 13.50 6.82 -1.02
N ALA A 32 14.73 6.48 -0.61
CA ALA A 32 15.89 7.34 -0.81
C ALA A 32 16.31 7.46 -2.30
N SER A 33 15.91 6.51 -3.15
CA SER A 33 16.26 6.52 -4.57
C SER A 33 15.11 6.00 -5.44
N GLN A 34 15.10 6.46 -6.70
CA GLN A 34 14.15 6.00 -7.71
C GLN A 34 14.27 4.49 -7.98
N GLU A 35 15.49 3.94 -7.98
CA GLU A 35 15.71 2.51 -8.18
C GLU A 35 15.04 1.68 -7.08
N ASN A 36 15.19 2.08 -5.82
CA ASN A 36 14.54 1.39 -4.70
C ASN A 36 13.02 1.53 -4.75
N CYS A 37 12.52 2.69 -5.20
CA CYS A 37 11.09 2.91 -5.44
C CYS A 37 10.54 1.95 -6.51
N LEU A 38 11.27 1.74 -7.61
CA LEU A 38 10.89 0.79 -8.67
C LEU A 38 10.92 -0.67 -8.18
N LYS A 39 11.93 -1.05 -7.40
CA LYS A 39 11.97 -2.37 -6.73
C LYS A 39 10.76 -2.56 -5.79
N GLY A 40 10.36 -1.50 -5.10
CA GLY A 40 9.15 -1.46 -4.29
C GLY A 40 7.88 -1.77 -5.10
N ILE A 41 7.71 -1.12 -6.26
CA ILE A 41 6.57 -1.38 -7.16
C ILE A 41 6.55 -2.85 -7.59
N GLU A 42 7.68 -3.39 -8.04
CA GLU A 42 7.76 -4.78 -8.49
C GLU A 42 7.49 -5.79 -7.37
N SER A 43 7.90 -5.49 -6.14
CA SER A 43 7.56 -6.28 -4.96
C SER A 43 6.04 -6.30 -4.74
N ILE A 44 5.39 -5.14 -4.72
CA ILE A 44 3.93 -5.01 -4.53
C ILE A 44 3.16 -5.72 -5.65
N ARG A 45 3.62 -5.63 -6.90
CA ARG A 45 2.98 -6.34 -8.03
C ARG A 45 2.94 -7.86 -7.85
N LYS A 46 3.96 -8.43 -7.21
CA LYS A 46 4.03 -9.88 -6.92
C LYS A 46 3.23 -10.26 -5.69
N ILE A 47 3.24 -9.39 -4.68
CA ILE A 47 2.70 -9.69 -3.35
C ILE A 47 1.21 -9.38 -3.25
N ALA A 48 0.74 -8.26 -3.80
CA ALA A 48 -0.65 -7.83 -3.69
C ALA A 48 -1.67 -8.89 -4.15
N PRO A 49 -1.45 -9.65 -5.26
CA PRO A 49 -2.40 -10.66 -5.71
C PRO A 49 -2.53 -11.87 -4.78
N ILE A 50 -1.53 -12.15 -3.95
CA ILE A 50 -1.50 -13.31 -3.05
C ILE A 50 -1.69 -12.93 -1.57
N ALA A 51 -1.81 -11.64 -1.28
CA ALA A 51 -1.94 -11.14 0.08
C ALA A 51 -3.32 -11.48 0.64
N LYS A 52 -3.36 -12.08 1.83
CA LYS A 52 -4.61 -12.38 2.54
C LYS A 52 -5.20 -11.10 3.15
N LEU A 53 -6.51 -11.03 3.28
CA LEU A 53 -7.18 -9.91 3.95
C LEU A 53 -7.24 -10.16 5.47
N GLU A 54 -6.85 -9.16 6.25
CA GLU A 54 -7.02 -9.11 7.71
C GLU A 54 -7.81 -7.86 8.07
N ASP A 55 -9.07 -8.02 8.44
CA ASP A 55 -9.91 -6.90 8.89
C ASP A 55 -9.78 -6.71 10.40
N ARG A 56 -9.12 -5.62 10.81
CA ARG A 56 -8.96 -5.23 12.22
C ARG A 56 -10.00 -4.21 12.68
N THR A 57 -11.08 -4.03 11.91
CA THR A 57 -12.17 -3.10 12.21
C THR A 57 -13.42 -3.79 12.75
N VAL A 58 -13.39 -5.12 12.82
CA VAL A 58 -14.40 -6.00 13.43
C VAL A 58 -13.94 -6.52 14.79
N ASP A 59 -14.88 -6.98 15.62
CA ASP A 59 -14.58 -7.51 16.95
C ASP A 59 -13.85 -8.86 16.89
N ASP A 60 -14.27 -9.75 15.98
CA ASP A 60 -13.69 -11.09 15.78
C ASP A 60 -12.58 -11.08 14.71
N ILE A 61 -11.39 -10.61 15.07
CA ILE A 61 -10.25 -10.52 14.16
C ILE A 61 -9.68 -11.92 13.85
N VAL A 62 -9.66 -12.29 12.57
CA VAL A 62 -8.95 -13.49 12.09
C VAL A 62 -7.55 -13.09 11.65
N GLU A 63 -6.55 -13.39 12.48
CA GLU A 63 -5.15 -13.11 12.14
C GLU A 63 -4.65 -14.02 11.01
N VAL A 64 -3.95 -13.42 10.05
CA VAL A 64 -3.35 -14.15 8.92
C VAL A 64 -1.84 -13.87 8.84
N THR A 65 -1.11 -14.83 8.27
CA THR A 65 0.32 -14.70 8.00
C THR A 65 0.57 -13.76 6.83
N ASN A 66 1.71 -13.08 6.84
CA ASN A 66 2.16 -12.32 5.67
C ASN A 66 2.40 -13.24 4.46
N PRO A 67 2.21 -12.74 3.23
CA PRO A 67 1.78 -11.38 2.92
C PRO A 67 0.29 -11.13 3.18
N LYS A 68 -0.05 -9.91 3.62
CA LYS A 68 -1.43 -9.55 3.97
C LYS A 68 -1.76 -8.08 3.78
N VAL A 69 -3.01 -7.79 3.48
CA VAL A 69 -3.62 -6.47 3.53
C VAL A 69 -4.37 -6.34 4.85
N GLU A 70 -3.94 -5.41 5.69
CA GLU A 70 -4.65 -5.09 6.93
C GLU A 70 -5.59 -3.90 6.70
N ILE A 71 -6.87 -4.04 7.04
CA ILE A 71 -7.82 -2.91 7.18
C ILE A 71 -7.84 -2.51 8.65
N PHE A 72 -7.69 -1.22 8.95
CA PHE A 72 -7.61 -0.72 10.33
C PHE A 72 -8.14 0.71 10.43
N LYS A 73 -8.49 1.15 11.64
CA LYS A 73 -8.72 2.57 11.95
C LYS A 73 -7.41 3.21 12.38
N ASP A 74 -7.06 4.35 11.82
CA ASP A 74 -5.87 5.10 12.26
C ASP A 74 -6.11 5.80 13.61
N VAL A 75 -5.11 6.55 14.08
CA VAL A 75 -5.17 7.28 15.35
C VAL A 75 -6.30 8.33 15.42
N LYS A 76 -6.86 8.73 14.27
CA LYS A 76 -7.99 9.66 14.17
C LYS A 76 -9.33 8.93 14.02
N GLY A 77 -9.32 7.60 14.01
CA GLY A 77 -10.51 6.78 13.79
C GLY A 77 -10.89 6.61 12.32
N GLU A 78 -10.08 7.09 11.37
CA GLU A 78 -10.36 6.98 9.93
C GLU A 78 -9.98 5.59 9.42
N PHE A 79 -10.80 5.04 8.52
CA PHE A 79 -10.53 3.75 7.90
C PHE A 79 -9.36 3.85 6.92
N ARG A 80 -8.36 2.99 7.12
CA ARG A 80 -7.16 2.88 6.31
C ARG A 80 -6.91 1.40 5.99
N PHE A 81 -6.08 1.16 4.98
CA PHE A 81 -5.50 -0.15 4.75
C PHE A 81 -3.99 -0.04 4.51
N ARG A 82 -3.26 -1.12 4.77
CA ARG A 82 -1.84 -1.24 4.42
C ARG A 82 -1.52 -2.64 3.95
N LEU A 83 -0.64 -2.74 2.96
CA LEU A 83 -0.09 -4.02 2.52
C LEU A 83 1.20 -4.30 3.30
N LYS A 84 1.30 -5.50 3.86
CA LYS A 84 2.49 -6.00 4.56
C LYS A 84 3.00 -7.23 3.82
N ALA A 85 4.25 -7.16 3.41
CA ALA A 85 4.99 -8.24 2.77
C ALA A 85 5.50 -9.24 3.82
#